data_AF-A0A1B8V9P0-F1
#
_entry.id   AF-A0A1B8V9P0-F1
#
_cell.length_a   1.000
_cell.length_b   1.000
_cell.length_c   1.000
_cell.angle_alpha   90.00
_cell.angle_beta   90.00
_cell.angle_gamma   90.00
#
_symmetry.space_group_name_H-M   'P 1'
#
loop_
_entity.id
_entity.type
_entity.pdbx_description
1 polymer ?
#
loop_
_entity_poly.entity_id
_entity_poly.type
_entity_poly.pdbx_seq_one_letter_code
_entity_poly.pdbx_strand_id
1 'polypeptide(L)'
;MSQFLEERLAENIDYGSGFGSSYAAETVVTAGGNEYRALKHPYIKASMTIEFERQTNFIISEIVDLNNRAGGTYRGFRVMHPADYSTNNYRGDPTAFDQPMVLVNPTVPGVYQLMRWYGDSSDASCIRRRIRKPVAGTVKVGVHGAVFPAAQWSVDNTTGIVTMAANKTGVITNITKGSTTTITVANSMAVGESVLIANVVGMTQINGMRSPITARSAGSITVAVNSTGFSDYTSGGVVNTAPQAGELVTTGCEFDIPMRFTDDLSSRFSNWDTIDAGNIDVIEIFNP
;
A
#
# COMPACT_ATOMS: atom_id res chain seq x y z
N MET A 1 0.90 -23.85 -12.66
CA MET A 1 -0.10 -22.87 -13.14
C MET A 1 -0.32 -21.87 -12.03
N SER A 2 -0.51 -20.58 -12.33
CA SER A 2 -0.81 -19.58 -11.28
C SER A 2 -2.18 -19.87 -10.66
N GLN A 3 -2.30 -19.64 -9.34
CA GLN A 3 -3.55 -19.77 -8.58
C GLN A 3 -4.34 -18.45 -8.54
N PHE A 4 -3.96 -17.48 -9.38
CA PHE A 4 -4.56 -16.16 -9.43
C PHE A 4 -4.68 -15.67 -10.87
N LEU A 5 -5.83 -15.09 -11.19
CA LEU A 5 -6.14 -14.39 -12.42
C LEU A 5 -5.97 -12.88 -12.15
N GLU A 6 -5.17 -12.19 -12.95
CA GLU A 6 -5.00 -10.73 -12.83
C GLU A 6 -6.17 -9.94 -13.44
N GLU A 7 -7.27 -10.62 -13.78
CA GLU A 7 -8.52 -10.03 -14.23
C GLU A 7 -9.31 -9.47 -13.04
N ARG A 8 -10.01 -8.35 -13.26
CA ARG A 8 -10.88 -7.70 -12.27
C ARG A 8 -12.33 -8.06 -12.55
N LEU A 9 -13.06 -8.39 -11.49
CA LEU A 9 -14.51 -8.60 -11.55
C LEU A 9 -15.20 -7.33 -12.07
N ALA A 10 -16.14 -7.49 -13.00
CA ALA A 10 -16.82 -6.37 -13.63
C ALA A 10 -17.53 -5.47 -12.60
N GLU A 11 -17.36 -4.15 -12.74
CA GLU A 11 -17.91 -3.14 -11.83
C GLU A 11 -19.43 -2.96 -11.98
N ASN A 12 -20.00 -3.42 -13.10
CA ASN A 12 -21.43 -3.30 -13.44
C ASN A 12 -22.30 -4.37 -12.75
N ILE A 13 -21.73 -5.15 -11.85
CA ILE A 13 -22.49 -6.09 -11.02
C ILE A 13 -23.25 -5.25 -9.98
N ASP A 14 -24.57 -5.23 -10.14
CA ASP A 14 -25.48 -4.21 -9.60
C ASP A 14 -25.51 -4.12 -8.06
N TYR A 15 -25.97 -2.97 -7.58
CA TYR A 15 -26.11 -2.54 -6.19
C TYR A 15 -27.20 -3.34 -5.43
N GLY A 16 -26.97 -4.63 -5.23
CA GLY A 16 -27.69 -5.53 -4.31
C GLY A 16 -26.75 -6.46 -3.54
N SER A 17 -25.46 -6.47 -3.91
CA SER A 17 -24.44 -7.32 -3.31
C SER A 17 -24.16 -6.94 -1.85
N GLY A 18 -24.39 -7.88 -0.92
CA GLY A 18 -23.96 -7.74 0.47
C GLY A 18 -22.44 -7.82 0.61
N PHE A 19 -21.87 -7.08 1.57
CA PHE A 19 -20.47 -7.24 1.97
C PHE A 19 -20.37 -7.49 3.47
N GLY A 20 -19.39 -8.30 3.86
CA GLY A 20 -19.13 -8.69 5.24
C GLY A 20 -17.65 -8.62 5.57
N SER A 21 -17.37 -8.52 6.86
CA SER A 21 -16.02 -8.65 7.40
C SER A 21 -16.00 -9.73 8.47
N SER A 22 -14.96 -10.55 8.45
CA SER A 22 -14.72 -11.58 9.44
C SER A 22 -13.31 -11.45 10.02
N TYR A 23 -13.18 -11.89 11.28
CA TYR A 23 -11.96 -11.81 12.06
C TYR A 23 -11.63 -13.20 12.60
N ALA A 24 -10.34 -13.53 12.69
CA ALA A 24 -9.90 -14.83 13.20
C ALA A 24 -9.81 -14.84 14.74
N ALA A 25 -10.91 -14.45 15.40
CA ALA A 25 -11.02 -14.44 16.85
C ALA A 25 -11.54 -15.80 17.36
N GLU A 26 -10.92 -16.30 18.42
CA GLU A 26 -11.37 -17.47 19.18
C GLU A 26 -11.83 -17.02 20.57
N THR A 27 -12.96 -17.58 21.00
CA THR A 27 -13.54 -17.31 22.32
C THR A 27 -13.66 -18.62 23.09
N VAL A 28 -13.14 -18.63 24.32
CA VAL A 28 -13.26 -19.74 25.26
C VAL A 28 -14.00 -19.27 26.50
N VAL A 29 -15.07 -19.97 26.88
CA VAL A 29 -15.85 -19.69 28.10
C VAL A 29 -15.53 -20.74 29.14
N THR A 30 -15.20 -20.32 30.36
CA THR A 30 -14.94 -21.23 31.48
C THR A 30 -16.23 -21.76 32.08
N ALA A 31 -16.15 -22.85 32.85
CA ALA A 31 -17.29 -23.37 33.60
C ALA A 31 -17.92 -22.34 34.57
N GLY A 32 -17.13 -21.33 35.01
CA GLY A 32 -17.61 -20.23 35.84
C GLY A 32 -18.22 -19.05 35.07
N GLY A 33 -18.31 -19.14 33.74
CA GLY A 33 -18.88 -18.09 32.88
C GLY A 33 -17.90 -16.97 32.47
N ASN A 34 -16.60 -17.07 32.81
CA ASN A 34 -15.61 -16.09 32.36
C ASN A 34 -15.25 -16.32 30.89
N GLU A 35 -15.10 -15.23 30.13
CA GLU A 35 -14.78 -15.26 28.71
C GLU A 35 -13.31 -14.86 28.46
N TYR A 36 -12.59 -15.67 27.71
CA TYR A 36 -11.23 -15.41 27.23
C TYR A 36 -11.23 -15.36 25.71
N ARG A 37 -10.62 -14.32 25.15
CA ARG A 37 -10.59 -14.07 23.69
C ARG A 37 -9.15 -14.03 23.20
N ALA A 38 -8.88 -14.67 22.08
CA ALA A 38 -7.59 -14.61 21.40
C ALA A 38 -7.78 -14.34 19.91
N LEU A 39 -6.91 -13.51 19.34
CA LEU A 39 -6.91 -13.22 17.90
C LEU A 39 -5.76 -13.98 17.24
N LYS A 40 -6.06 -14.86 16.26
CA LYS A 40 -5.02 -15.64 15.56
C LYS A 40 -4.12 -14.77 14.69
N HIS A 41 -4.70 -13.75 14.05
CA HIS A 41 -3.97 -12.77 13.25
C HIS A 41 -4.76 -11.46 13.14
N PRO A 42 -4.09 -10.31 12.97
CA PRO A 42 -4.74 -9.00 12.90
C PRO A 42 -5.38 -8.69 11.55
N TYR A 43 -5.41 -9.64 10.61
CA TYR A 43 -5.94 -9.40 9.27
C TYR A 43 -7.46 -9.52 9.19
N ILE A 44 -8.11 -8.46 8.71
CA ILE A 44 -9.52 -8.48 8.32
C ILE A 44 -9.70 -9.37 7.09
N LYS A 45 -10.80 -10.12 7.03
CA LYS A 45 -11.16 -10.94 5.86
C LYS A 45 -12.52 -10.47 5.31
N ALA A 46 -12.53 -9.94 4.10
CA ALA A 46 -13.74 -9.54 3.40
C ALA A 46 -14.45 -10.74 2.76
N SER A 47 -15.78 -10.68 2.75
CA SER A 47 -16.66 -11.55 1.99
C SER A 47 -17.68 -10.68 1.25
N MET A 48 -18.07 -11.09 0.04
CA MET A 48 -19.09 -10.40 -0.73
C MET A 48 -20.04 -11.42 -1.33
N THR A 49 -21.33 -11.10 -1.31
CA THR A 49 -22.39 -11.88 -1.93
C THR A 49 -22.80 -11.15 -3.18
N ILE A 50 -22.66 -11.76 -4.34
CA ILE A 50 -23.04 -11.20 -5.62
C ILE A 50 -24.49 -11.61 -5.88
N GLU A 51 -25.37 -10.61 -6.02
CA GLU A 51 -26.78 -10.79 -6.34
C GLU A 51 -27.08 -10.29 -7.76
N PHE A 52 -28.02 -10.94 -8.43
CA PHE A 52 -28.43 -10.63 -9.81
C PHE A 52 -29.84 -10.08 -9.84
N GLU A 53 -30.08 -8.94 -9.20
CA GLU A 53 -31.41 -8.34 -9.19
C GLU A 53 -31.64 -7.57 -10.50
N ARG A 54 -32.11 -8.29 -11.54
CA ARG A 54 -32.51 -7.78 -12.87
C ARG A 54 -31.38 -7.18 -13.74
N GLN A 55 -30.64 -8.01 -14.51
CA GLN A 55 -30.21 -7.67 -15.90
C GLN A 55 -29.52 -8.81 -16.70
N THR A 56 -29.95 -8.93 -17.97
CA THR A 56 -29.37 -9.47 -19.24
C THR A 56 -28.32 -10.61 -19.25
N ASN A 57 -28.47 -11.52 -20.22
CA ASN A 57 -27.54 -12.60 -20.62
C ASN A 57 -26.04 -12.24 -20.60
N PHE A 58 -25.69 -10.96 -20.78
CA PHE A 58 -24.32 -10.45 -20.74
C PHE A 58 -23.63 -10.63 -19.37
N ILE A 59 -24.26 -10.23 -18.27
CA ILE A 59 -23.66 -10.30 -16.91
C ILE A 59 -23.43 -11.76 -16.51
N ILE A 60 -24.39 -12.63 -16.85
CA ILE A 60 -24.28 -14.08 -16.63
C ILE A 60 -23.08 -14.64 -17.40
N SER A 61 -22.89 -14.26 -18.67
CA SER A 61 -21.74 -14.75 -19.44
C SER A 61 -20.40 -14.33 -18.84
N GLU A 62 -20.25 -13.08 -18.37
CA GLU A 62 -19.00 -12.62 -17.77
C GLU A 62 -18.64 -13.41 -16.49
N ILE A 63 -19.62 -13.70 -15.65
CA ILE A 63 -19.40 -14.39 -14.37
C ILE A 63 -19.25 -15.89 -14.55
N VAL A 64 -20.08 -16.51 -15.40
CA VAL A 64 -19.93 -17.93 -15.76
C VAL A 64 -18.56 -18.15 -16.41
N ASP A 65 -18.15 -17.27 -17.33
CA ASP A 65 -16.85 -17.38 -17.98
C ASP A 65 -15.70 -17.14 -16.99
N LEU A 66 -15.83 -16.16 -16.07
CA LEU A 66 -14.84 -15.96 -15.00
C LEU A 66 -14.74 -17.18 -14.09
N ASN A 67 -15.86 -17.78 -13.69
CA ASN A 67 -15.90 -19.01 -12.88
C ASN A 67 -15.23 -20.18 -13.60
N ASN A 68 -15.53 -20.36 -14.89
CA ASN A 68 -14.90 -21.39 -15.73
C ASN A 68 -13.39 -21.14 -15.90
N ARG A 69 -12.95 -19.89 -16.14
CA ARG A 69 -11.53 -19.51 -16.19
C ARG A 69 -10.83 -19.72 -14.85
N ALA A 70 -11.52 -19.46 -13.74
CA ALA A 70 -11.03 -19.66 -12.39
C ALA A 70 -10.96 -21.14 -12.00
N GLY A 71 -11.72 -22.00 -12.70
CA GLY A 71 -11.88 -23.41 -12.36
C GLY A 71 -12.67 -23.59 -11.06
N GLY A 72 -13.79 -22.88 -10.94
CA GLY A 72 -14.61 -22.86 -9.72
C GLY A 72 -13.87 -22.18 -8.56
N THR A 73 -13.70 -22.91 -7.47
CA THR A 73 -13.04 -22.40 -6.24
C THR A 73 -11.51 -22.35 -6.30
N TYR A 74 -10.90 -22.77 -7.41
CA TYR A 74 -9.44 -22.96 -7.50
C TYR A 74 -8.63 -21.65 -7.59
N ARG A 75 -8.93 -20.75 -8.54
CA ARG A 75 -8.17 -19.50 -8.72
C ARG A 75 -8.89 -18.29 -8.12
N GLY A 76 -8.10 -17.37 -7.58
CA GLY A 76 -8.57 -16.04 -7.21
C GLY A 76 -8.57 -15.04 -8.37
N PHE A 77 -9.20 -13.88 -8.16
CA PHE A 77 -9.27 -12.75 -9.07
C PHE A 77 -9.36 -11.43 -8.28
N ARG A 78 -9.24 -10.29 -8.97
CA ARG A 78 -9.30 -8.95 -8.35
C ARG A 78 -10.74 -8.51 -8.16
N VAL A 79 -11.09 -8.01 -6.98
CA VAL A 79 -12.41 -7.43 -6.69
C VAL A 79 -12.24 -6.05 -6.06
N MET A 80 -12.84 -5.02 -6.67
CA MET A 80 -12.94 -3.71 -6.06
C MET A 80 -14.00 -3.74 -4.96
N HIS A 81 -13.65 -3.37 -3.74
CA HIS A 81 -14.62 -3.28 -2.66
C HIS A 81 -15.33 -1.91 -2.70
N PRO A 82 -16.65 -1.84 -2.94
CA PRO A 82 -17.35 -0.57 -3.18
C PRO A 82 -17.28 0.39 -1.98
N ALA A 83 -17.07 -0.14 -0.77
CA ALA A 83 -16.94 0.66 0.44
C ALA A 83 -15.51 0.89 0.94
N ASP A 84 -14.49 0.21 0.43
CA ASP A 84 -13.12 0.25 0.96
C ASP A 84 -12.12 -0.13 -0.14
N TYR A 85 -11.99 0.74 -1.14
CA TYR A 85 -11.08 0.54 -2.28
C TYR A 85 -9.90 1.53 -2.28
N SER A 86 -9.85 2.47 -1.33
CA SER A 86 -8.77 3.46 -1.21
C SER A 86 -8.20 3.51 0.19
N THR A 87 -6.89 3.73 0.27
CA THR A 87 -6.19 4.01 1.53
C THR A 87 -6.59 5.32 2.17
N ASN A 88 -7.09 6.28 1.39
CA ASN A 88 -7.55 7.57 1.91
C ASN A 88 -9.04 7.52 2.21
N ASN A 89 -9.41 7.64 3.49
CA ASN A 89 -10.80 7.73 3.93
C ASN A 89 -11.75 6.74 3.22
N TYR A 90 -11.31 5.49 3.06
CA TYR A 90 -11.99 4.37 2.39
C TYR A 90 -12.22 4.51 0.87
N ARG A 91 -12.51 5.71 0.37
CA ARG A 91 -12.90 5.99 -1.03
C ARG A 91 -12.30 7.27 -1.61
N GLY A 92 -11.59 8.05 -0.81
CA GLY A 92 -11.02 9.32 -1.23
C GLY A 92 -9.80 9.15 -2.13
N ASP A 93 -9.40 10.22 -2.80
CA ASP A 93 -8.22 10.20 -3.67
C ASP A 93 -6.95 9.89 -2.87
N PRO A 94 -6.13 8.90 -3.28
CA PRO A 94 -4.94 8.53 -2.53
C PRO A 94 -3.94 9.69 -2.37
N THR A 95 -3.36 9.83 -1.19
CA THR A 95 -2.24 10.75 -0.92
C THR A 95 -0.99 9.96 -0.50
N ALA A 96 0.19 10.57 -0.58
CA ALA A 96 1.44 9.92 -0.17
C ALA A 96 1.51 9.60 1.35
N PHE A 97 0.56 10.11 2.13
CA PHE A 97 0.61 10.13 3.60
C PHE A 97 -0.54 9.36 4.25
N ASP A 98 -1.32 8.59 3.47
CA ASP A 98 -2.55 7.98 3.96
C ASP A 98 -2.30 6.93 5.04
N GLN A 99 -1.34 6.02 4.81
CA GLN A 99 -1.14 4.82 5.62
C GLN A 99 0.35 4.55 5.86
N PRO A 100 0.78 4.23 7.09
CA PRO A 100 2.15 3.82 7.34
C PRO A 100 2.40 2.41 6.80
N MET A 101 3.57 2.23 6.19
CA MET A 101 4.01 0.94 5.68
C MET A 101 4.86 0.18 6.71
N VAL A 102 4.87 -1.14 6.57
CA VAL A 102 5.72 -2.03 7.40
C VAL A 102 6.84 -2.61 6.55
N LEU A 103 8.02 -2.76 7.14
CA LEU A 103 9.11 -3.49 6.50
C LEU A 103 8.71 -4.96 6.30
N VAL A 104 8.98 -5.49 5.10
CA VAL A 104 8.77 -6.93 4.83
C VAL A 104 9.70 -7.78 5.69
N ASN A 105 10.94 -7.30 5.89
CA ASN A 105 11.88 -7.87 6.84
C ASN A 105 12.33 -6.76 7.81
N PRO A 106 12.04 -6.88 9.12
CA PRO A 106 12.36 -5.83 10.09
C PRO A 106 13.86 -5.54 10.23
N THR A 107 14.74 -6.46 9.79
CA THR A 107 16.20 -6.27 9.85
C THR A 107 16.81 -5.79 8.55
N VAL A 108 16.05 -5.79 7.44
CA VAL A 108 16.54 -5.36 6.12
C VAL A 108 15.75 -4.14 5.66
N PRO A 109 16.36 -2.94 5.63
CA PRO A 109 15.68 -1.73 5.20
C PRO A 109 15.40 -1.76 3.69
N GLY A 110 14.44 -0.93 3.26
CA GLY A 110 14.22 -0.64 1.84
C GLY A 110 13.14 -1.47 1.15
N VAL A 111 12.58 -2.50 1.80
CA VAL A 111 11.46 -3.27 1.23
C VAL A 111 10.27 -3.23 2.17
N TYR A 112 9.15 -2.70 1.68
CA TYR A 112 7.96 -2.40 2.46
C TYR A 112 6.72 -3.07 1.87
N GLN A 113 5.81 -3.50 2.73
CA GLN A 113 4.48 -3.97 2.33
C GLN A 113 3.49 -2.81 2.42
N LEU A 114 2.68 -2.62 1.38
CA LEU A 114 1.53 -1.73 1.41
C LEU A 114 0.50 -2.22 2.45
N MET A 115 0.04 -1.31 3.31
CA MET A 115 -0.87 -1.63 4.41
C MET A 115 -2.09 -0.71 4.41
N ARG A 116 -3.21 -1.24 4.89
CA ARG A 116 -4.40 -0.49 5.29
C ARG A 116 -4.68 -0.77 6.75
N TRP A 117 -4.67 0.25 7.60
CA TRP A 117 -4.95 0.13 9.02
C TRP A 117 -6.37 0.57 9.33
N TYR A 118 -7.10 -0.21 10.14
CA TYR A 118 -8.47 0.07 10.56
C TYR A 118 -8.47 0.56 12.00
N GLY A 119 -7.87 1.73 12.21
CA GLY A 119 -7.69 2.33 13.53
C GLY A 119 -6.29 2.90 13.69
N ASP A 120 -5.82 2.98 14.93
CA ASP A 120 -4.50 3.50 15.25
C ASP A 120 -3.40 2.50 14.87
N SER A 121 -2.59 2.86 13.88
CA SER A 121 -1.45 2.06 13.42
C SER A 121 -0.34 1.85 14.46
N SER A 122 -0.32 2.64 15.54
CA SER A 122 0.64 2.46 16.65
C SER A 122 0.23 1.33 17.60
N ASP A 123 -1.04 0.94 17.61
CA ASP A 123 -1.51 -0.25 18.33
C ASP A 123 -1.08 -1.51 17.57
N ALA A 124 -0.26 -2.33 18.22
CA ALA A 124 0.20 -3.61 17.66
C ALA A 124 -0.96 -4.57 17.34
N SER A 125 -2.08 -4.44 18.05
CA SER A 125 -3.30 -5.22 17.91
C SER A 125 -4.28 -4.65 16.88
N CYS A 126 -3.96 -3.49 16.28
CA CYS A 126 -4.79 -2.84 15.29
C CYS A 126 -5.09 -3.80 14.12
N ILE A 127 -6.38 -3.91 13.80
CA ILE A 127 -6.84 -4.65 12.63
C ILE A 127 -6.32 -3.97 11.38
N ARG A 128 -5.82 -4.76 10.44
CA ARG A 128 -5.18 -4.25 9.23
C ARG A 128 -5.36 -5.17 8.04
N ARG A 129 -5.11 -4.68 6.84
CA ARG A 129 -5.04 -5.43 5.60
C ARG A 129 -3.68 -5.23 4.95
N ARG A 130 -3.10 -6.33 4.45
CA ARG A 130 -1.97 -6.26 3.53
C ARG A 130 -2.53 -6.02 2.14
N ILE A 131 -2.21 -4.88 1.55
CA ILE A 131 -2.63 -4.56 0.18
C ILE A 131 -1.69 -5.31 -0.75
N ARG A 132 -2.20 -6.32 -1.47
CA ARG A 132 -1.40 -7.12 -2.41
C ARG A 132 -1.67 -6.79 -3.88
N LYS A 133 -2.83 -6.23 -4.18
CA LYS A 133 -3.27 -5.90 -5.54
C LYS A 133 -3.58 -4.40 -5.63
N PRO A 134 -2.59 -3.50 -5.44
CA PRO A 134 -2.82 -2.09 -5.67
C PRO A 134 -3.19 -1.85 -7.14
N VAL A 135 -3.98 -0.82 -7.39
CA VAL A 135 -4.33 -0.39 -8.74
C VAL A 135 -3.11 0.32 -9.34
N ALA A 136 -2.64 -0.17 -10.48
CA ALA A 136 -1.47 0.37 -11.15
C ALA A 136 -1.63 1.87 -11.44
N GLY A 137 -0.57 2.64 -11.18
CA GLY A 137 -0.57 4.10 -11.39
C GLY A 137 -1.18 4.94 -10.26
N THR A 138 -1.81 4.32 -9.24
CA THR A 138 -2.41 5.06 -8.11
C THR A 138 -1.49 5.16 -6.89
N VAL A 139 -0.43 4.34 -6.84
CA VAL A 139 0.47 4.26 -5.68
C VAL A 139 1.30 5.53 -5.55
N LYS A 140 1.30 6.11 -4.35
CA LYS A 140 2.09 7.28 -3.96
C LYS A 140 2.82 6.95 -2.66
N VAL A 141 4.10 7.26 -2.58
CA VAL A 141 4.93 6.99 -1.39
C VAL A 141 5.33 8.30 -0.74
N GLY A 142 5.29 8.35 0.58
CA GLY A 142 5.79 9.45 1.41
C GLY A 142 6.90 8.96 2.33
N VAL A 143 7.89 9.81 2.59
CA VAL A 143 8.95 9.55 3.56
C VAL A 143 9.12 10.80 4.41
N HIS A 144 8.99 10.65 5.73
CA HIS A 144 9.17 11.73 6.70
C HIS A 144 8.36 13.00 6.37
N GLY A 145 7.09 12.81 5.97
CA GLY A 145 6.18 13.92 5.64
C GLY A 145 6.38 14.59 4.28
N ALA A 146 7.32 14.11 3.46
CA ALA A 146 7.53 14.57 2.09
C ALA A 146 7.12 13.50 1.06
N VAL A 147 6.56 13.92 -0.07
CA VAL A 147 6.27 13.01 -1.20
C VAL A 147 7.60 12.47 -1.73
N PHE A 148 7.70 11.15 -1.83
CA PHE A 148 8.92 10.48 -2.25
C PHE A 148 8.94 10.30 -3.78
N PRO A 149 9.97 10.81 -4.48
CA PRO A 149 10.05 10.77 -5.94
C PRO A 149 9.93 9.37 -6.52
N ALA A 150 9.12 9.20 -7.57
CA ALA A 150 8.87 7.90 -8.23
C ALA A 150 10.14 7.25 -8.82
N ALA A 151 11.21 8.01 -9.04
CA ALA A 151 12.49 7.46 -9.47
C ALA A 151 13.25 6.70 -8.36
N GLN A 152 12.86 6.89 -7.09
CA GLN A 152 13.57 6.35 -5.92
C GLN A 152 12.87 5.14 -5.30
N TRP A 153 11.82 4.64 -5.93
CA TRP A 153 11.12 3.44 -5.49
C TRP A 153 10.42 2.77 -6.68
N SER A 154 10.04 1.53 -6.49
CA SER A 154 9.21 0.76 -7.43
C SER A 154 8.17 -0.03 -6.64
N VAL A 155 7.06 -0.38 -7.29
CA VAL A 155 6.01 -1.21 -6.70
C VAL A 155 5.69 -2.39 -7.59
N ASP A 156 5.59 -3.57 -6.99
CA ASP A 156 5.04 -4.74 -7.62
C ASP A 156 3.51 -4.76 -7.40
N ASN A 157 2.74 -4.50 -8.47
CA ASN A 157 1.28 -4.45 -8.39
C ASN A 157 0.61 -5.83 -8.21
N THR A 158 1.38 -6.91 -8.21
CA THR A 158 0.89 -8.27 -7.97
C THR A 158 1.06 -8.74 -6.53
N THR A 159 2.00 -8.14 -5.79
CA THR A 159 2.30 -8.47 -4.38
C THR A 159 2.09 -7.29 -3.42
N GLY A 160 2.00 -6.07 -3.94
CA GLY A 160 1.91 -4.84 -3.17
C GLY A 160 3.16 -4.54 -2.35
N ILE A 161 4.32 -4.99 -2.85
CA ILE A 161 5.63 -4.72 -2.26
C ILE A 161 6.22 -3.47 -2.90
N VAL A 162 6.63 -2.53 -2.07
CA VAL A 162 7.38 -1.33 -2.46
C VAL A 162 8.86 -1.56 -2.17
N THR A 163 9.70 -1.42 -3.19
CA THR A 163 11.16 -1.52 -3.07
C THR A 163 11.79 -0.17 -3.32
N MET A 164 12.50 0.34 -2.32
CA MET A 164 13.29 1.57 -2.40
C MET A 164 14.52 1.34 -3.28
N ALA A 165 14.90 2.36 -4.03
CA ALA A 165 16.15 2.37 -4.77
C ALA A 165 17.35 2.27 -3.81
N ALA A 166 18.47 1.78 -4.33
CA ALA A 166 19.71 1.68 -3.58
C ALA A 166 20.10 3.04 -2.97
N ASN A 167 20.58 3.00 -1.72
CA ASN A 167 20.99 4.21 -1.02
C ASN A 167 22.23 4.81 -1.70
N LYS A 168 22.11 6.01 -2.24
CA LYS A 168 23.22 6.86 -2.65
C LYS A 168 23.58 7.72 -1.44
N THR A 169 24.82 7.59 -1.00
CA THR A 169 25.33 8.31 0.16
C THR A 169 26.62 9.06 -0.17
N GLY A 170 26.88 10.12 0.58
CA GLY A 170 28.09 10.92 0.44
C GLY A 170 28.38 11.71 1.71
N VAL A 171 29.67 11.91 2.00
CA VAL A 171 30.12 12.71 3.14
C VAL A 171 30.07 14.19 2.75
N ILE A 172 29.45 15.00 3.60
CA ILE A 172 29.37 16.45 3.41
C ILE A 172 30.73 17.06 3.80
N THR A 173 31.30 17.86 2.91
CA THR A 173 32.56 18.59 3.18
C THR A 173 32.34 20.06 3.45
N ASN A 174 31.23 20.63 2.99
CA ASN A 174 30.83 22.00 3.25
C ASN A 174 29.33 22.20 3.01
N ILE A 175 28.72 23.18 3.69
CA ILE A 175 27.37 23.66 3.41
C ILE A 175 27.37 25.18 3.27
N THR A 176 26.93 25.67 2.12
CA THR A 176 26.71 27.10 1.85
C THR A 176 25.25 27.45 2.08
N LYS A 177 25.00 28.38 3.00
CA LYS A 177 23.65 28.85 3.33
C LYS A 177 23.02 29.67 2.21
N GLY A 178 21.70 29.60 2.11
CA GLY A 178 20.92 30.41 1.17
C GLY A 178 19.43 30.19 1.32
N SER A 179 18.64 30.86 0.46
CA SER A 179 17.21 30.56 0.30
C SER A 179 16.98 29.14 -0.25
N THR A 180 17.98 28.61 -0.97
CA THR A 180 18.23 27.20 -1.19
C THR A 180 19.63 26.88 -0.66
N THR A 181 19.79 25.71 -0.07
CA THR A 181 21.06 25.30 0.54
C THR A 181 21.90 24.53 -0.48
N THR A 182 23.17 24.91 -0.64
CA THR A 182 24.11 24.15 -1.47
C THR A 182 25.04 23.32 -0.58
N ILE A 183 25.07 22.02 -0.82
CA ILE A 183 25.84 21.03 -0.06
C ILE A 183 26.96 20.55 -0.95
N THR A 184 28.20 20.68 -0.48
CA THR A 184 29.38 20.16 -1.19
C THR A 184 29.56 18.69 -0.78
N VAL A 185 29.42 17.80 -1.76
CA VAL A 185 29.45 16.35 -1.58
C VAL A 185 29.74 15.67 -2.91
N ALA A 186 30.68 14.73 -2.91
CA ALA A 186 30.88 13.83 -4.05
C ALA A 186 29.65 12.92 -4.18
N ASN A 187 28.97 12.95 -5.33
CA ASN A 187 27.66 12.30 -5.44
C ASN A 187 27.38 11.70 -6.83
N SER A 188 26.59 10.63 -6.84
CA SER A 188 25.93 10.05 -8.02
C SER A 188 24.42 10.39 -8.06
N MET A 189 24.02 11.39 -7.29
CA MET A 189 22.63 11.79 -7.13
C MET A 189 22.15 12.59 -8.35
N ALA A 190 20.85 12.51 -8.62
CA ALA A 190 20.21 13.20 -9.75
C ALA A 190 19.28 14.32 -9.26
N VAL A 191 19.05 15.31 -10.12
CA VAL A 191 18.02 16.34 -9.89
C VAL A 191 16.66 15.66 -9.83
N GLY A 192 15.82 16.06 -8.88
CA GLY A 192 14.52 15.45 -8.60
C GLY A 192 14.58 14.29 -7.60
N GLU A 193 15.75 13.76 -7.25
CA GLU A 193 15.89 12.82 -6.13
C GLU A 193 15.74 13.56 -4.80
N SER A 194 15.14 12.89 -3.82
CA SER A 194 15.02 13.34 -2.44
C SER A 194 16.17 12.82 -1.60
N VAL A 195 16.71 13.67 -0.73
CA VAL A 195 17.88 13.37 0.09
C VAL A 195 17.64 13.80 1.54
N LEU A 196 17.99 12.91 2.48
CA LEU A 196 18.08 13.19 3.91
C LEU A 196 19.45 13.74 4.24
N ILE A 197 19.51 14.76 5.08
CA ILE A 197 20.75 15.31 5.64
C ILE A 197 20.83 14.93 7.12
N ALA A 198 21.96 14.36 7.55
CA ALA A 198 22.15 13.90 8.92
C ALA A 198 23.58 14.14 9.42
N ASN A 199 23.76 14.14 10.74
CA ASN A 199 25.06 14.21 11.43
C ASN A 199 25.91 15.47 11.12
N VAL A 200 25.27 16.58 10.73
CA VAL A 200 25.92 17.88 10.52
C VAL A 200 26.21 18.54 11.86
N VAL A 201 27.44 19.05 12.02
CA VAL A 201 27.88 19.81 13.19
C VAL A 201 27.95 21.30 12.84
N GLY A 202 27.58 22.16 13.79
CA GLY A 202 27.44 23.61 13.60
C GLY A 202 26.05 23.97 13.08
N MET A 203 25.67 23.47 11.90
CA MET A 203 24.33 23.67 11.30
C MET A 203 23.37 22.54 11.70
N THR A 204 23.09 22.38 12.99
CA THR A 204 22.32 21.23 13.48
C THR A 204 20.84 21.25 13.10
N GLN A 205 20.28 22.42 12.75
CA GLN A 205 18.88 22.59 12.35
C GLN A 205 18.55 21.83 11.06
N ILE A 206 19.54 21.53 10.22
CA ILE A 206 19.33 20.83 8.95
C ILE A 206 19.25 19.31 9.13
N ASN A 207 19.65 18.78 10.30
CA ASN A 207 19.65 17.35 10.55
C ASN A 207 18.21 16.81 10.61
N GLY A 208 17.97 15.69 9.94
CA GLY A 208 16.64 15.08 9.84
C GLY A 208 15.78 15.65 8.71
N MET A 209 16.20 16.74 8.06
CA MET A 209 15.44 17.31 6.95
C MET A 209 15.63 16.47 5.68
N ARG A 210 14.51 16.14 5.04
CA ARG A 210 14.45 15.52 3.72
C ARG A 210 13.98 16.54 2.69
N SER A 211 14.71 16.69 1.59
CA SER A 211 14.41 17.71 0.58
C SER A 211 14.78 17.23 -0.84
N PRO A 212 14.04 17.63 -1.89
CA PRO A 212 14.42 17.33 -3.26
C PRO A 212 15.66 18.11 -3.69
N ILE A 213 16.48 17.48 -4.52
CA ILE A 213 17.62 18.09 -5.20
C ILE A 213 17.11 18.90 -6.38
N THR A 214 17.33 20.21 -6.36
CA THR A 214 16.89 21.15 -7.40
C THR A 214 17.97 21.42 -8.45
N ALA A 215 19.24 21.29 -8.09
CA ALA A 215 20.37 21.40 -9.00
C ALA A 215 21.52 20.50 -8.56
N ARG A 216 22.40 20.14 -9.52
CA ARG A 216 23.59 19.34 -9.26
C ARG A 216 24.79 19.83 -10.05
N SER A 217 25.97 19.68 -9.46
CA SER A 217 27.27 19.73 -10.12
C SER A 217 28.05 18.45 -9.78
N ALA A 218 29.26 18.28 -10.32
CA ALA A 218 30.09 17.12 -10.01
C ALA A 218 30.50 17.02 -8.52
N GLY A 219 30.53 18.15 -7.80
CA GLY A 219 30.96 18.21 -6.40
C GLY A 219 29.92 18.76 -5.44
N SER A 220 28.72 19.10 -5.90
CA SER A 220 27.69 19.67 -5.04
C SER A 220 26.27 19.33 -5.50
N ILE A 221 25.35 19.41 -4.55
CA ILE A 221 23.91 19.37 -4.78
C ILE A 221 23.28 20.61 -4.15
N THR A 222 22.23 21.13 -4.76
CA THR A 222 21.40 22.18 -4.18
C THR A 222 20.06 21.58 -3.78
N VAL A 223 19.62 21.83 -2.55
CA VAL A 223 18.37 21.34 -2.00
C VAL A 223 17.41 22.48 -1.73
N ALA A 224 16.10 22.20 -1.82
CA ALA A 224 15.04 23.16 -1.54
C ALA A 224 14.83 23.35 -0.02
N VAL A 225 15.88 23.77 0.69
CA VAL A 225 15.86 24.13 2.11
C VAL A 225 16.28 25.58 2.24
N ASN A 226 15.50 26.39 2.96
CA ASN A 226 15.88 27.75 3.30
C ASN A 226 16.70 27.72 4.60
N SER A 227 18.02 27.85 4.49
CA SER A 227 18.94 27.82 5.63
C SER A 227 19.48 29.19 6.01
N THR A 228 18.87 30.29 5.53
CA THR A 228 19.35 31.66 5.80
C THR A 228 19.42 31.97 7.31
N GLY A 229 18.49 31.42 8.09
CA GLY A 229 18.45 31.55 9.55
C GLY A 229 19.22 30.48 10.33
N PHE A 230 19.94 29.56 9.66
CA PHE A 230 20.66 28.48 10.35
C PHE A 230 22.06 28.93 10.79
N SER A 231 22.59 28.25 11.81
CA SER A 231 23.98 28.41 12.24
C SER A 231 24.96 27.92 11.16
N ASP A 232 26.21 28.38 11.24
CA ASP A 232 27.22 28.03 10.25
C ASP A 232 27.62 26.56 10.33
N TYR A 233 27.89 25.97 9.18
CA TYR A 233 28.47 24.63 9.09
C TYR A 233 29.86 24.64 9.71
N THR A 234 30.14 23.64 10.54
CA THR A 234 31.47 23.44 11.12
C THR A 234 32.15 22.21 10.53
N SER A 235 31.49 21.05 10.56
CA SER A 235 32.06 19.78 10.10
C SER A 235 31.00 18.68 10.04
N GLY A 236 31.43 17.49 9.61
CA GLY A 236 30.59 16.30 9.58
C GLY A 236 29.50 16.37 8.52
N GLY A 237 28.47 15.55 8.68
CA GLY A 237 27.36 15.48 7.77
C GLY A 237 27.47 14.33 6.78
N VAL A 238 26.34 13.67 6.56
CA VAL A 238 26.14 12.67 5.53
C VAL A 238 24.80 12.92 4.86
N VAL A 239 24.75 12.64 3.56
CA VAL A 239 23.51 12.61 2.81
C VAL A 239 23.11 11.18 2.48
N ASN A 240 21.80 10.89 2.49
CA ASN A 240 21.26 9.58 2.13
C ASN A 240 20.00 9.72 1.29
N THR A 241 19.92 9.05 0.14
CA THR A 241 18.71 9.06 -0.68
C THR A 241 17.65 8.10 -0.16
N ALA A 242 18.05 6.94 0.34
CA ALA A 242 17.12 5.95 0.88
C ALA A 242 16.57 6.38 2.25
N PRO A 243 15.36 5.93 2.63
CA PRO A 243 14.85 6.09 3.99
C PRO A 243 15.83 5.52 5.03
N GLN A 244 16.10 6.29 6.09
CA GLN A 244 16.94 5.89 7.22
C GLN A 244 16.09 5.47 8.43
N ALA A 245 16.72 4.83 9.40
CA ALA A 245 16.06 4.47 10.65
C ALA A 245 15.47 5.72 11.33
N GLY A 246 14.21 5.62 11.77
CA GLY A 246 13.45 6.73 12.36
C GLY A 246 12.64 7.55 11.35
N GLU A 247 12.86 7.40 10.05
CA GLU A 247 11.97 8.00 9.05
C GLU A 247 10.73 7.13 8.84
N LEU A 248 9.55 7.69 9.16
CA LEU A 248 8.28 7.05 8.86
C LEU A 248 8.08 7.02 7.34
N VAL A 249 7.80 5.83 6.82
CA VAL A 249 7.47 5.62 5.42
C VAL A 249 5.97 5.35 5.30
N THR A 250 5.28 6.17 4.52
CA THR A 250 3.84 6.11 4.29
C THR A 250 3.54 5.87 2.82
N THR A 251 2.30 5.50 2.54
CA THR A 251 1.81 5.27 1.20
C THR A 251 0.34 5.63 1.10
N GLY A 252 -0.11 5.89 -0.12
CA GLY A 252 -1.51 5.78 -0.49
C GLY A 252 -1.68 5.14 -1.85
N CYS A 253 -2.78 4.42 -2.05
CA CYS A 253 -3.17 3.81 -3.32
C CYS A 253 -4.65 3.45 -3.31
N GLU A 254 -5.20 3.26 -4.50
CA GLU A 254 -6.39 2.42 -4.67
C GLU A 254 -5.97 0.95 -4.71
N PHE A 255 -6.86 0.06 -4.31
CA PHE A 255 -6.56 -1.37 -4.28
C PHE A 255 -7.77 -2.26 -4.57
N ASP A 256 -7.46 -3.41 -5.16
CA ASP A 256 -8.37 -4.54 -5.27
C ASP A 256 -8.13 -5.53 -4.12
N ILE A 257 -9.20 -6.19 -3.69
CA ILE A 257 -9.12 -7.31 -2.76
C ILE A 257 -9.00 -8.60 -3.59
N PRO A 258 -7.97 -9.43 -3.37
CA PRO A 258 -7.88 -10.74 -3.98
C PRO A 258 -8.95 -11.67 -3.39
N MET A 259 -9.90 -12.11 -4.21
CA MET A 259 -11.00 -13.00 -3.78
C MET A 259 -11.09 -14.24 -4.65
N ARG A 260 -11.76 -15.28 -4.16
CA ARG A 260 -12.19 -16.45 -4.94
C ARG A 260 -13.65 -16.77 -4.69
N PHE A 261 -14.25 -17.55 -5.58
CA PHE A 261 -15.55 -18.17 -5.32
C PHE A 261 -15.47 -19.10 -4.09
N THR A 262 -16.50 -19.06 -3.26
CA THR A 262 -16.61 -19.91 -2.06
C THR A 262 -17.04 -21.32 -2.44
N ASP A 263 -17.97 -21.42 -3.40
CA ASP A 263 -18.58 -22.65 -3.88
C ASP A 263 -18.58 -22.72 -5.42
N ASP A 264 -18.83 -23.91 -5.95
CA ASP A 264 -19.00 -24.11 -7.39
C ASP A 264 -20.30 -23.49 -7.88
N LEU A 265 -20.29 -22.95 -9.09
CA LEU A 265 -21.46 -22.29 -9.66
C LEU A 265 -22.55 -23.33 -9.96
N SER A 266 -23.74 -23.15 -9.38
CA SER A 266 -24.93 -23.92 -9.73
C SER A 266 -26.09 -22.97 -10.01
N SER A 267 -26.78 -23.19 -11.12
CA SER A 267 -27.92 -22.37 -11.54
C SER A 267 -29.05 -23.27 -12.06
N ARG A 268 -30.28 -22.74 -12.08
CA ARG A 268 -31.43 -23.43 -12.63
C ARG A 268 -32.04 -22.61 -13.77
N PHE A 269 -32.40 -23.28 -14.85
CA PHE A 269 -33.21 -22.65 -15.89
C PHE A 269 -34.64 -22.50 -15.36
N SER A 270 -35.10 -21.26 -15.22
CA SER A 270 -36.47 -20.94 -14.82
C SER A 270 -37.39 -20.88 -16.06
N ASN A 271 -36.88 -20.35 -17.18
CA ASN A 271 -37.49 -20.39 -18.51
C ASN A 271 -36.38 -20.47 -19.60
N TRP A 272 -36.75 -20.67 -20.87
CA TRP A 272 -35.80 -20.77 -22.00
C TRP A 272 -34.88 -19.54 -22.16
N ASP A 273 -35.30 -18.38 -21.66
CA ASP A 273 -34.55 -17.11 -21.71
C ASP A 273 -34.34 -16.49 -20.31
N THR A 274 -34.53 -17.29 -19.24
CA THR A 274 -34.35 -16.80 -17.87
C THR A 274 -33.70 -17.88 -17.02
N ILE A 275 -32.49 -17.60 -16.57
CA ILE A 275 -31.78 -18.41 -15.58
C ILE A 275 -32.04 -17.78 -14.22
N ASP A 276 -32.53 -18.60 -13.29
CA ASP A 276 -32.52 -18.25 -11.87
C ASP A 276 -31.17 -18.69 -11.32
N ALA A 277 -30.24 -17.73 -11.28
CA ALA A 277 -28.96 -17.91 -10.66
C ALA A 277 -29.09 -17.48 -9.20
N GLY A 278 -28.80 -18.41 -8.28
CA GLY A 278 -28.69 -18.07 -6.87
C GLY A 278 -27.60 -17.03 -6.63
N ASN A 279 -27.50 -16.59 -5.37
CA ASN A 279 -26.42 -15.74 -4.95
C ASN A 279 -25.05 -16.42 -5.14
N ILE A 280 -24.02 -15.65 -5.47
CA ILE A 280 -22.66 -16.15 -5.60
C ILE A 280 -21.78 -15.50 -4.55
N ASP A 281 -21.26 -16.30 -3.64
CA ASP A 281 -20.38 -15.80 -2.59
C ASP A 281 -18.91 -15.85 -2.99
N VAL A 282 -18.21 -14.74 -2.74
CA VAL A 282 -16.76 -14.62 -2.91
C VAL A 282 -16.10 -14.26 -1.59
N ILE A 283 -14.89 -14.76 -1.38
CA ILE A 283 -14.17 -14.62 -0.13
C ILE A 283 -12.70 -14.23 -0.35
N GLU A 284 -12.19 -13.33 0.49
CA GLU A 284 -10.82 -12.83 0.44
C GLU A 284 -9.78 -13.94 0.69
N ILE A 285 -8.69 -13.90 -0.07
CA ILE A 285 -7.50 -14.75 0.07
C ILE A 285 -6.32 -13.90 0.52
N PHE A 286 -5.67 -14.27 1.63
CA PHE A 286 -4.55 -13.48 2.15
C PHE A 286 -3.24 -13.62 1.38
N ASN A 287 -3.04 -14.72 0.66
CA ASN A 287 -1.84 -15.04 -0.12
C ASN A 287 -2.25 -15.52 -1.53
N PRO A 288 -2.74 -14.60 -2.39
CA PRO A 288 -3.02 -14.87 -3.80
C PRO A 288 -1.75 -15.17 -4.60
#